data_AF-A0A497KCU4-F1
#
_entry.id   AF-A0A497KCU4-F1
#
_cell.length_a   1.000
_cell.length_b   1.000
_cell.length_c   1.000
_cell.angle_alpha   90.00
_cell.angle_beta   90.00
_cell.angle_gamma   90.00
#
_symmetry.space_group_name_H-M   'P 1'
#
loop_
_entity.id
_entity.type
_entity.pdbx_description
1 polymer ?
#
loop_
_entity_poly.entity_id
_entity_poly.type
_entity_poly.pdbx_seq_one_letter_code
_entity_poly.pdbx_strand_id
1 'polypeptide(L)' 'MLIKKGAEANLYLEEWHGRKVIIKRRNPKRYRVQLLDEQIRTY' A
#
# COMPACT_ATOMS: atom_id res chain seq x y z
N MET A 1 -0.33 13.27 4.51
CA MET A 1 -0.40 13.93 3.17
C MET A 1 -0.13 12.92 2.05
N LEU A 2 -0.93 12.85 0.98
CA LEU A 2 -0.65 11.96 -0.17
C LEU A 2 0.57 12.47 -0.95
N ILE A 3 1.63 11.67 -1.04
CA ILE A 3 2.84 12.02 -1.77
C ILE A 3 2.72 11.60 -3.23
N LYS A 4 2.27 10.36 -3.44
CA LYS A 4 2.26 9.74 -4.76
C LYS A 4 1.12 8.73 -4.86
N LYS A 5 0.31 8.89 -5.90
CA LYS A 5 -0.78 7.98 -6.25
C LYS A 5 -0.27 6.99 -7.30
N GLY A 6 -0.40 5.69 -7.03
CA GLY A 6 -0.05 4.63 -7.97
C GLY A 6 -1.28 3.82 -8.37
N ALA A 7 -1.13 2.98 -9.40
CA ALA A 7 -2.20 2.07 -9.84
C ALA A 7 -2.54 1.01 -8.77
N GLU A 8 -1.53 0.54 -8.06
CA GLU A 8 -1.62 -0.56 -7.09
C GLU A 8 -1.48 -0.12 -5.62
N ALA A 9 -0.80 0.99 -5.37
CA ALA A 9 -0.59 1.51 -4.02
C ALA A 9 -0.43 3.03 -4.02
N ASN A 10 -0.86 3.64 -2.92
CA ASN A 10 -0.69 5.06 -2.64
C ASN A 10 0.33 5.23 -1.50
N LEU A 11 1.22 6.21 -1.64
CA LEU A 11 2.22 6.57 -0.65
C LEU A 11 1.78 7.85 0.07
N TYR A 12 1.73 7.78 1.39
CA TYR A 12 1.37 8.90 2.25
C TYR A 12 2.56 9.28 3.13
N LEU A 13 2.83 10.58 3.27
CA LEU A 13 3.75 11.12 4.25
C LEU A 13 2.95 11.39 5.52
N GLU A 14 3.33 10.72 6.60
CA GLU A 14 2.69 10.86 7.91
C GLU A 14 3.79 11.03 8.97
N GLU A 15 3.41 11.47 10.16
CA GLU A 15 4.32 11.53 11.30
C GLU A 15 3.95 10.42 12.29
N TRP A 16 4.91 9.55 12.58
CA TRP A 16 4.77 8.43 13.50
C TRP A 16 5.78 8.58 14.62
N HIS A 17 5.28 8.78 15.86
CA HIS A 17 6.11 9.00 17.05
C HIS A 17 7.17 10.12 16.86
N GLY A 18 6.77 11.24 16.26
CA GLY A 18 7.65 12.39 16.03
C GLY A 18 8.66 12.20 14.89
N ARG A 19 8.53 11.13 14.08
CA ARG A 19 9.36 10.88 12.90
C ARG A 19 8.52 10.89 11.65
N LYS A 20 9.02 11.52 10.58
CA LYS A 20 8.38 11.45 9.26
C LYS A 20 8.52 10.03 8.71
N VAL A 21 7.39 9.41 8.41
CA VAL A 21 7.31 8.07 7.84
C VAL A 21 6.53 8.08 6.53
N ILE A 22 6.84 7.11 5.67
CA ILE A 22 6.11 6.88 4.43
C ILE A 22 5.22 5.65 4.62
N ILE A 23 3.91 5.87 4.62
CA ILE A 23 2.92 4.80 4.72
C ILE A 23 2.51 4.38 3.30
N LYS A 24 2.69 3.09 2.99
CA LYS A 24 2.23 2.49 1.73
C LYS A 24 0.88 1.81 1.94
N ARG A 25 -0.18 2.41 1.43
CA ARG A 25 -1.53 1.82 1.44
C ARG A 25 -1.81 1.18 0.08
N ARG A 26 -1.91 -0.15 0.03
CA ARG A 26 -2.37 -0.86 -1.17
C ARG A 26 -3.87 -0.72 -1.32
N ASN A 27 -4.35 -0.48 -2.53
CA ASN A 27 -5.79 -0.41 -2.79
C ASN A 27 -6.25 -1.71 -3.46
N PRO A 28 -7.01 -2.58 -2.78
CA PRO A 28 -7.44 -3.85 -3.36
C PRO A 28 -8.36 -3.57 -4.55
N LYS A 29 -8.08 -4.24 -5.67
CA LYS A 29 -8.88 -4.14 -6.89
C LYS A 29 -9.86 -5.32 -6.91
N ARG A 30 -11.09 -5.08 -7.36
CA ARG A 30 -12.14 -6.12 -7.39
C ARG A 30 -11.80 -7.31 -8.30
N TYR A 31 -10.92 -7.12 -9.28
CA TYR A 31 -10.48 -8.20 -10.18
C TYR A 31 -9.37 -9.09 -9.58
N ARG A 32 -8.87 -8.79 -8.38
CA ARG A 32 -7.73 -9.50 -7.80
C ARG A 32 -8.22 -10.82 -7.20
N VAL A 33 -7.73 -11.94 -7.73
CA VAL A 33 -8.02 -13.27 -7.19
C VAL A 33 -7.28 -13.40 -5.85
N GLN A 34 -8.02 -13.58 -4.75
CA GLN A 34 -7.46 -13.62 -3.39
C GLN A 34 -6.38 -14.68 -3.25
N LEU A 35 -6.63 -15.88 -3.79
CA LEU A 35 -5.70 -17.01 -3.77
C LEU A 35 -4.35 -16.70 -4.41
N LEU A 36 -4.34 -16.04 -5.57
CA LEU A 36 -3.10 -15.65 -6.25
C LEU A 36 -2.38 -14.52 -5.50
N ASP A 37 -3.12 -13.57 -4.92
CA ASP A 37 -2.52 -12.48 -4.14
C ASP A 37 -1.85 -13.00 -2.86
N GLU A 38 -2.47 -13.97 -2.20
CA GLU A 38 -1.90 -14.62 -1.02
C GLU A 38 -0.62 -15.40 -1.36
N GLN A 39 -0.63 -16.18 -2.45
CA GLN A 39 0.57 -16.90 -2.91
C GLN A 39 1.73 -15.94 -3.21
N ILE A 40 1.48 -14.84 -3.92
CA ILE A 40 2.52 -13.85 -4.24
C ILE A 40 3.09 -13.17 -2.98
N ARG A 41 2.32 -13.08 -1.88
CA ARG A 41 2.73 -12.43 -0.63
C ARG A 41 3.46 -13.35 0.34
N THR A 42 3.58 -14.64 0.03
CA THR A 42 4.18 -15.65 0.92
C THR A 42 5.72 -15.70 0.81
N TYR A 43 6.31 -15.02 -0.18
CA TYR A 43 7.76 -14.97 -0.43
C TYR A 43 8.34 -13.60 -0.06
#